data_AF-A0A7Y5JGG5-F1
#
_entry.id   AF-A0A7Y5JGG5-F1
#
_cell.length_a   1.000
_cell.length_b   1.000
_cell.length_c   1.000
_cell.angle_alpha   90.00
_cell.angle_beta   90.00
_cell.angle_gamma   90.00
#
_symmetry.space_group_name_H-M   'P 1'
#
loop_
_entity.id
_entity.type
_entity.pdbx_description
1 polymer ?
#
loop_
_entity_poly.entity_id
_entity_poly.type
_entity_poly.pdbx_seq_one_letter_code
_entity_poly.pdbx_strand_id
1 'polypeptide(L)'
;MSDAQAERAHCPGCGAALELQAAQAIVSCNFCGTQSKVERRLRRVEPDLERVAPPYKPRDPKEAFESWGCDRLVAGILNETDLAVRVAMARALDSWQHVHAGCMRTYVAAYVEAMLQAPPELDKAMCGILGKMVCSDDLADKHCVIRAGEQYGFRLHGSRGLLFALSLGDAATVKLLLDIAEWASRNGDEAYAKEALIGVQTAIGRERTYHEVCTQILCHRLTFVSGQVAQWVMNFLKNEFDVGYRYHRNMVLEVMDACAIERPELLPGLQKAMSFARGGAKDRHDYLTRLSWLTYLRSPQARLCALETLGGPPGDVTADDLKQALDVLTPFHDNEATREKCVDAIKGMIWLGEGNSIPPVVEAWLQGQGEKLHRWLKDSWNLRLNRRQ
;
A
#
# COMPACT_ATOMS: atom_id res chain seq x y z
N MET A 1 37.53 -2.57 0.95
CA MET A 1 36.27 -2.62 1.72
C MET A 1 35.73 -1.20 1.77
N SER A 2 34.89 -0.82 0.82
CA SER A 2 34.29 0.51 0.78
C SER A 2 32.86 0.39 1.30
N ASP A 3 32.65 0.89 2.50
CA ASP A 3 31.33 1.12 3.09
C ASP A 3 30.55 2.09 2.18
N ALA A 4 29.55 1.58 1.45
CA ALA A 4 28.53 2.44 0.86
C ALA A 4 27.48 2.75 1.95
N GLN A 5 27.88 3.56 2.93
CA GLN A 5 26.98 4.16 3.92
C GLN A 5 26.22 5.31 3.22
N ALA A 6 24.94 5.49 3.53
CA ALA A 6 24.16 6.61 3.01
C ALA A 6 24.77 7.95 3.50
N GLU A 7 25.59 8.60 2.67
CA GLU A 7 26.40 9.77 3.05
C GLU A 7 25.59 11.06 3.22
N ARG A 8 24.30 11.11 2.84
CA ARG A 8 23.53 12.36 2.84
C ARG A 8 22.10 12.15 3.32
N ALA A 9 21.78 12.73 4.47
CA ALA A 9 20.40 12.92 4.92
C ALA A 9 20.06 14.41 4.96
N HIS A 10 18.77 14.75 4.92
CA HIS A 10 18.30 16.14 5.07
C HIS A 10 17.49 16.27 6.36
N CYS A 11 17.64 17.41 7.03
CA CYS A 11 16.88 17.75 8.22
C CYS A 11 15.39 17.85 7.87
N PRO A 12 14.48 17.10 8.53
CA PRO A 12 13.06 17.20 8.27
C PRO A 12 12.47 18.55 8.69
N GLY A 13 13.11 19.27 9.62
CA GLY A 13 12.65 20.58 10.08
C GLY A 13 13.00 21.75 9.16
N CYS A 14 14.13 21.70 8.44
CA CYS A 14 14.61 22.85 7.66
C CYS A 14 15.30 22.51 6.32
N GLY A 15 15.40 21.23 5.95
CA GLY A 15 16.00 20.78 4.69
C GLY A 15 17.54 20.82 4.63
N ALA A 16 18.23 21.38 5.63
CA ALA A 16 19.68 21.42 5.68
C ALA A 16 20.29 20.01 5.65
N ALA A 17 21.44 19.84 5.00
CA ALA A 17 22.15 18.57 4.99
C ALA A 17 22.55 18.16 6.41
N LEU A 18 22.38 16.88 6.71
CA LEU A 18 22.77 16.24 7.96
C LEU A 18 23.89 15.25 7.67
N GLU A 19 24.99 15.40 8.41
CA GLU A 19 26.04 14.39 8.46
C GLU A 19 25.61 13.28 9.42
N LEU A 20 25.51 12.05 8.91
CA LEU A 20 25.15 10.88 9.69
C LEU A 20 26.40 10.09 10.07
N GLN A 21 26.71 10.00 11.36
CA GLN A 21 27.75 9.09 11.84
C GLN A 21 27.20 7.65 11.95
N ALA A 22 28.03 6.64 11.71
CA ALA A 22 27.61 5.24 11.62
C ALA A 22 26.86 4.70 12.87
N ALA A 23 27.17 5.19 14.08
CA ALA A 23 26.60 4.71 15.34
C ALA A 23 25.54 5.63 15.97
N GLN A 24 25.21 6.76 15.35
CA GLN A 24 24.37 7.79 15.98
C GLN A 24 22.88 7.45 15.87
N ALA A 25 22.17 7.33 16.99
CA ALA A 25 20.73 7.04 17.02
C ALA A 25 19.84 8.30 16.91
N ILE A 26 20.36 9.45 17.35
CA ILE A 26 19.69 10.75 17.29
C ILE A 26 20.67 11.78 16.73
N VAL A 27 20.28 12.46 15.65
CA VAL A 27 21.03 13.57 15.05
C VAL A 27 20.30 14.88 15.33
N SER A 28 21.04 15.90 15.75
CA SER A 28 20.50 17.26 15.92
C SER A 28 20.92 18.10 14.72
N CYS A 29 19.99 18.82 14.10
CA CYS A 29 20.32 19.72 13.01
C CYS A 29 21.11 20.92 13.55
N ASN A 30 22.31 21.13 13.02
CA ASN A 30 23.14 22.29 13.38
C ASN A 30 22.53 23.64 12.94
N PHE A 31 21.55 23.62 12.03
CA PHE A 31 20.92 24.84 11.51
C PHE A 31 19.68 25.24 12.31
N CYS A 32 18.71 24.32 12.48
CA CYS A 32 17.43 24.64 13.14
C CYS A 32 17.24 23.96 14.51
N GLY A 33 18.20 23.15 14.97
CA GLY A 33 18.13 22.46 16.26
C GLY A 33 17.19 21.25 16.31
N THR A 34 16.47 20.93 15.23
CA THR A 34 15.56 19.78 15.19
C THR A 34 16.32 18.47 15.47
N GLN A 35 15.85 17.71 16.45
CA GLN A 35 16.36 16.37 16.73
C GLN A 35 15.61 15.34 15.88
N SER A 36 16.33 14.41 15.27
CA SER A 36 15.78 13.38 14.39
C SER A 36 16.37 12.03 14.74
N LYS A 37 15.50 11.02 14.84
CA LYS A 37 15.91 9.62 15.06
C LYS A 37 16.44 9.04 13.75
N VAL A 38 17.61 8.42 13.79
CA VAL A 38 18.20 7.75 12.63
C VAL A 38 17.76 6.29 12.64
N GLU A 39 16.86 5.92 11.71
CA GLU A 39 16.43 4.53 11.54
C GLU A 39 17.31 3.82 10.52
N ARG A 40 18.18 2.91 11.00
CA ARG A 40 18.97 2.02 10.15
C ARG A 40 18.25 0.68 10.06
N ARG A 41 17.85 0.29 8.85
CA ARG A 41 17.27 -1.04 8.60
C ARG A 41 18.38 -1.96 8.07
N LEU A 42 18.59 -3.09 8.74
CA LEU A 42 19.49 -4.14 8.24
C LEU A 42 18.92 -4.66 6.92
N ARG A 43 19.61 -4.40 5.81
CA ARG A 43 19.36 -5.04 4.53
C ARG A 43 20.55 -5.94 4.23
N ARG A 44 20.30 -7.19 3.87
CA ARG A 44 21.32 -7.98 3.19
C ARG A 44 21.58 -7.29 1.85
N VAL A 45 22.79 -6.76 1.65
CA VAL A 45 23.19 -6.28 0.33
C VAL A 45 23.39 -7.52 -0.52
N GLU A 46 22.36 -7.88 -1.27
CA GLU A 46 22.50 -8.88 -2.32
C GLU A 46 23.30 -8.25 -3.47
N PRO A 47 24.24 -8.99 -4.07
CA PRO A 47 25.03 -8.48 -5.18
C PRO A 47 24.13 -8.11 -6.35
N ASP A 48 24.55 -7.09 -7.11
CA ASP A 48 23.88 -6.71 -8.35
C ASP A 48 23.89 -7.88 -9.35
N LEU A 49 22.93 -7.87 -10.28
CA LEU A 49 22.91 -8.88 -11.33
C LEU A 49 24.09 -8.62 -12.26
N GLU A 50 24.90 -9.66 -12.47
CA GLU A 50 26.03 -9.60 -13.38
C GLU A 50 25.52 -9.55 -14.82
N ARG A 51 26.08 -8.63 -15.61
CA ARG A 51 25.78 -8.54 -17.03
C ARG A 51 26.55 -9.63 -17.78
N VAL A 52 25.85 -10.71 -18.12
CA VAL A 52 26.37 -11.75 -19.01
C VAL A 52 25.78 -11.56 -20.40
N ALA A 53 26.63 -11.46 -21.42
CA ALA A 53 26.19 -11.48 -22.82
C ALA A 53 26.17 -12.93 -23.32
N PRO A 54 25.07 -13.41 -23.92
CA PRO A 54 25.05 -14.73 -24.53
C PRO A 54 25.99 -14.78 -25.74
N PRO A 55 26.60 -15.94 -26.05
CA PRO A 55 27.43 -16.09 -27.23
C PRO A 55 26.59 -15.92 -28.51
N TYR A 56 26.91 -14.91 -29.31
CA TYR A 56 26.23 -14.66 -30.59
C TYR A 56 26.73 -15.62 -31.68
N LYS A 57 25.79 -16.27 -32.38
CA LYS A 57 26.07 -17.08 -33.57
C LYS A 57 25.26 -16.52 -34.75
N PRO A 58 25.91 -15.97 -35.80
CA PRO A 58 25.23 -15.48 -37.01
C PRO A 58 24.40 -16.57 -37.70
N ARG A 59 23.34 -16.20 -38.44
CA ARG A 59 22.34 -17.16 -38.96
C ARG A 59 22.33 -17.42 -40.47
N ASP A 60 21.86 -18.62 -40.82
CA ASP A 60 21.15 -19.00 -42.06
C ASP A 60 19.67 -18.53 -42.05
N PRO A 61 19.20 -17.75 -43.03
CA PRO A 61 17.86 -17.14 -43.06
C PRO A 61 16.62 -18.07 -43.01
N LYS A 62 16.77 -19.39 -43.14
CA LYS A 62 15.63 -20.29 -43.48
C LYS A 62 14.96 -21.02 -42.31
N GLU A 63 15.59 -21.09 -41.14
CA GLU A 63 15.02 -21.81 -40.01
C GLU A 63 13.88 -20.99 -39.32
N ALA A 64 12.90 -21.66 -38.70
CA ALA A 64 11.89 -20.99 -37.86
C ALA A 64 12.48 -20.56 -36.50
N PHE A 65 11.92 -19.55 -35.82
CA PHE A 65 12.44 -19.11 -34.51
C PHE A 65 11.95 -19.98 -33.35
N GLU A 66 10.80 -20.63 -33.52
CA GLU A 66 10.17 -21.48 -32.52
C GLU A 66 11.01 -22.74 -32.23
N SER A 67 11.85 -23.15 -33.17
CA SER A 67 12.78 -24.28 -33.02
C SER A 67 14.09 -23.89 -32.33
N TRP A 68 14.28 -22.62 -31.97
CA TRP A 68 15.53 -22.12 -31.39
C TRP A 68 15.59 -22.29 -29.88
N GLY A 69 16.75 -22.68 -29.35
CA GLY A 69 17.01 -22.65 -27.91
C GLY A 69 16.96 -21.23 -27.32
N CYS A 70 16.68 -21.12 -26.01
CA CYS A 70 16.58 -19.85 -25.30
C CYS A 70 17.85 -18.97 -25.46
N ASP A 71 19.05 -19.53 -25.28
CA ASP A 71 20.31 -18.80 -25.44
C ASP A 71 20.42 -18.12 -26.81
N ARG A 72 19.95 -18.82 -27.86
CA ARG A 72 20.03 -18.33 -29.24
C ARG A 72 19.02 -17.22 -29.50
N LEU A 73 17.79 -17.37 -29.00
CA LEU A 73 16.77 -16.32 -29.11
C LEU A 73 17.24 -15.06 -28.38
N VAL A 74 17.75 -15.18 -27.16
CA VAL A 74 18.27 -14.05 -26.39
C VAL A 74 19.46 -13.42 -27.10
N ALA A 75 20.42 -14.21 -27.58
CA ALA A 75 21.55 -13.68 -28.36
C ALA A 75 21.10 -12.93 -29.62
N GLY A 76 20.13 -13.47 -30.36
CA GLY A 76 19.56 -12.83 -31.53
C GLY A 76 18.86 -11.52 -31.20
N ILE A 77 18.01 -11.49 -30.18
CA ILE A 77 17.31 -10.27 -29.72
C ILE A 77 18.30 -9.16 -29.31
N LEU A 78 19.43 -9.53 -28.71
CA LEU A 78 20.42 -8.57 -28.22
C LEU A 78 21.36 -8.03 -29.30
N ASN A 79 21.65 -8.80 -30.34
CA ASN A 79 22.71 -8.46 -31.32
C ASN A 79 22.18 -8.18 -32.73
N GLU A 80 20.97 -8.62 -33.07
CA GLU A 80 20.36 -8.32 -34.36
C GLU A 80 20.05 -6.82 -34.48
N THR A 81 20.14 -6.30 -35.69
CA THR A 81 19.91 -4.89 -36.04
C THR A 81 18.52 -4.66 -36.60
N ASP A 82 17.95 -5.63 -37.31
CA ASP A 82 16.59 -5.55 -37.85
C ASP A 82 15.54 -5.66 -36.72
N LEU A 83 14.80 -4.58 -36.52
CA LEU A 83 13.78 -4.46 -35.48
C LEU A 83 12.65 -5.48 -35.63
N ALA A 84 12.17 -5.72 -36.85
CA ALA A 84 11.07 -6.67 -37.09
C ALA A 84 11.52 -8.10 -36.76
N VAL A 85 12.77 -8.43 -37.10
CA VAL A 85 13.38 -9.72 -36.77
C VAL A 85 13.53 -9.87 -35.26
N ARG A 86 14.03 -8.85 -34.54
CA ARG A 86 14.13 -8.87 -33.06
C ARG A 86 12.77 -9.05 -32.39
N VAL A 87 11.74 -8.36 -32.88
CA VAL A 87 10.36 -8.49 -32.36
C VAL A 87 9.83 -9.91 -32.59
N ALA A 88 10.08 -10.51 -33.77
CA ALA A 88 9.69 -11.88 -34.06
C ALA A 88 10.39 -12.88 -33.12
N MET A 89 11.68 -12.71 -32.86
CA MET A 89 12.42 -13.54 -31.90
C MET A 89 11.89 -13.39 -30.47
N ALA A 90 11.61 -12.16 -30.01
CA ALA A 90 11.06 -11.91 -28.68
C ALA A 90 9.67 -12.56 -28.51
N ARG A 91 8.82 -12.50 -29.53
CA ARG A 91 7.52 -13.20 -29.55
C ARG A 91 7.67 -14.72 -29.58
N ALA A 92 8.65 -15.24 -30.32
CA ALA A 92 8.93 -16.68 -30.33
C ALA A 92 9.40 -17.15 -28.94
N LEU A 93 10.26 -16.38 -28.27
CA LEU A 93 10.66 -16.64 -26.88
C LEU A 93 9.46 -16.64 -25.92
N ASP A 94 8.53 -15.69 -26.10
CA ASP A 94 7.29 -15.63 -25.32
C ASP A 94 6.20 -16.61 -25.77
N SER A 95 6.39 -17.39 -26.83
CA SER A 95 5.40 -18.41 -27.23
C SER A 95 5.49 -19.69 -26.38
N TRP A 96 6.58 -19.84 -25.62
CA TRP A 96 6.88 -21.07 -24.88
C TRP A 96 6.01 -21.22 -23.63
N GLN A 97 5.52 -22.44 -23.39
CA GLN A 97 4.65 -22.75 -22.25
C GLN A 97 5.37 -22.68 -20.90
N HIS A 98 6.67 -22.98 -20.87
CA HIS A 98 7.50 -22.91 -19.68
C HIS A 98 8.72 -22.03 -19.93
N VAL A 99 9.08 -21.20 -18.95
CA VAL A 99 10.31 -20.41 -18.99
C VAL A 99 11.49 -21.37 -18.96
N HIS A 100 12.45 -21.22 -19.89
CA HIS A 100 13.80 -21.78 -19.70
C HIS A 100 14.56 -20.94 -18.66
N ALA A 101 14.06 -21.01 -17.43
CA ALA A 101 14.43 -20.26 -16.25
C ALA A 101 15.95 -20.10 -16.08
N GLY A 102 16.70 -21.19 -16.14
CA GLY A 102 18.16 -21.16 -15.97
C GLY A 102 18.89 -20.28 -16.99
N CYS A 103 18.44 -20.28 -18.24
CA CYS A 103 19.00 -19.43 -19.30
C CYS A 103 18.65 -17.96 -19.04
N MET A 104 17.37 -17.66 -18.81
CA MET A 104 16.94 -16.27 -18.58
C MET A 104 17.51 -15.66 -17.30
N ARG A 105 17.68 -16.44 -16.22
CA ARG A 105 18.37 -15.97 -15.00
C ARG A 105 19.77 -15.45 -15.29
N THR A 106 20.49 -16.09 -16.21
CA THR A 106 21.85 -15.71 -16.59
C THR A 106 21.88 -14.39 -17.37
N TYR A 107 20.90 -14.16 -18.24
CA TYR A 107 20.92 -13.02 -19.18
C TYR A 107 19.95 -11.89 -18.82
N VAL A 108 19.20 -11.97 -17.72
CA VAL A 108 18.15 -10.99 -17.38
C VAL A 108 18.69 -9.55 -17.36
N ALA A 109 19.92 -9.36 -16.87
CA ALA A 109 20.55 -8.05 -16.78
C ALA A 109 20.79 -7.44 -18.17
N ALA A 110 21.46 -8.19 -19.06
CA ALA A 110 21.69 -7.77 -20.43
C ALA A 110 20.36 -7.59 -21.21
N TYR A 111 19.37 -8.44 -20.93
CA TYR A 111 18.06 -8.38 -21.54
C TYR A 111 17.28 -7.11 -21.16
N VAL A 112 17.24 -6.78 -19.86
CA VAL A 112 16.59 -5.57 -19.36
C VAL A 112 17.36 -4.31 -19.79
N GLU A 113 18.69 -4.33 -19.83
CA GLU A 113 19.46 -3.22 -20.40
C GLU A 113 19.11 -2.94 -21.86
N ALA A 114 18.90 -4.00 -22.67
CA ALA A 114 18.44 -3.83 -24.04
C ALA A 114 17.01 -3.29 -24.11
N MET A 115 16.12 -3.69 -23.20
CA MET A 115 14.75 -3.12 -23.12
C MET A 115 14.77 -1.62 -22.84
N LEU A 116 15.71 -1.12 -22.03
CA LEU A 116 15.85 0.32 -21.74
C LEU A 116 16.21 1.16 -22.98
N GLN A 117 16.82 0.55 -23.99
CA GLN A 117 17.19 1.22 -25.24
C GLN A 117 16.28 0.83 -26.41
N ALA A 118 15.31 -0.06 -26.17
CA ALA A 118 14.46 -0.60 -27.20
C ALA A 118 13.35 0.39 -27.60
N PRO A 119 12.95 0.43 -28.88
CA PRO A 119 11.71 1.10 -29.25
C PRO A 119 10.51 0.39 -28.62
N PRO A 120 9.36 1.09 -28.43
CA PRO A 120 8.21 0.57 -27.66
C PRO A 120 7.69 -0.79 -28.12
N GLU A 121 7.72 -1.08 -29.42
CA GLU A 121 7.26 -2.36 -29.97
C GLU A 121 8.14 -3.55 -29.58
N LEU A 122 9.45 -3.33 -29.45
CA LEU A 122 10.38 -4.35 -29.01
C LEU A 122 10.36 -4.49 -27.49
N ASP A 123 10.32 -3.39 -26.73
CA ASP A 123 10.15 -3.40 -25.27
C ASP A 123 8.91 -4.22 -24.87
N LYS A 124 7.78 -3.98 -25.55
CA LYS A 124 6.53 -4.72 -25.37
C LYS A 124 6.65 -6.20 -25.76
N ALA A 125 7.37 -6.54 -26.83
CA ALA A 125 7.58 -7.93 -27.20
C ALA A 125 8.50 -8.66 -26.21
N MET A 126 9.49 -7.95 -25.67
CA MET A 126 10.47 -8.51 -24.74
C MET A 126 9.90 -8.78 -23.35
N CYS A 127 8.89 -8.03 -22.90
CA CYS A 127 8.40 -8.14 -21.52
C CYS A 127 7.71 -9.47 -21.17
N GLY A 128 7.15 -10.19 -22.16
CA GLY A 128 6.36 -11.40 -21.91
C GLY A 128 7.09 -12.48 -21.13
N ILE A 129 8.35 -12.75 -21.49
CA ILE A 129 9.18 -13.76 -20.80
C ILE A 129 9.49 -13.36 -19.34
N LEU A 130 9.71 -12.07 -19.07
CA LEU A 130 9.91 -11.56 -17.71
C LEU A 130 8.63 -11.68 -16.88
N GLY A 131 7.47 -11.43 -17.51
CA GLY A 131 6.16 -11.66 -16.91
C GLY A 131 5.96 -13.11 -16.47
N LYS A 132 6.33 -14.07 -17.31
CA LYS A 132 6.27 -15.49 -16.94
C LYS A 132 7.23 -15.85 -15.81
N MET A 133 8.43 -15.28 -15.80
CA MET A 133 9.40 -15.49 -14.72
C MET A 133 8.88 -14.96 -13.38
N VAL A 134 8.27 -13.77 -13.34
CA VAL A 134 7.74 -13.23 -12.08
C VAL A 134 6.53 -14.03 -11.56
N CYS A 135 5.77 -14.65 -12.47
CA CYS A 135 4.66 -15.54 -12.12
C CYS A 135 5.09 -17.01 -11.86
N SER A 136 6.39 -17.33 -11.93
CA SER A 136 6.89 -18.69 -11.68
C SER A 136 6.71 -19.09 -10.21
N ASP A 137 6.42 -20.37 -9.97
CA ASP A 137 6.41 -20.96 -8.63
C ASP A 137 7.84 -21.10 -8.06
N ASP A 138 8.86 -21.08 -8.92
CA ASP A 138 10.26 -21.06 -8.50
C ASP A 138 10.65 -19.63 -8.06
N LEU A 139 10.89 -19.49 -6.75
CA LEU A 139 11.30 -18.21 -6.14
C LEU A 139 12.56 -17.62 -6.78
N ALA A 140 13.48 -18.44 -7.30
CA ALA A 140 14.69 -17.94 -7.94
C ALA A 140 14.38 -17.21 -9.26
N ASP A 141 13.38 -17.64 -10.02
CA ASP A 141 12.92 -16.93 -11.22
C ASP A 141 12.30 -15.59 -10.86
N LYS A 142 11.37 -15.62 -9.90
CA LYS A 142 10.67 -14.43 -9.43
C LYS A 142 11.64 -13.39 -8.89
N HIS A 143 12.54 -13.79 -8.00
CA HIS A 143 13.54 -12.91 -7.42
C HIS A 143 14.47 -12.32 -8.48
N CYS A 144 14.81 -13.07 -9.53
CA CYS A 144 15.66 -12.56 -10.62
C CYS A 144 15.02 -11.34 -11.32
N VAL A 145 13.71 -11.39 -11.59
CA VAL A 145 12.97 -10.26 -12.19
C VAL A 145 12.83 -9.10 -11.20
N ILE A 146 12.53 -9.39 -9.93
CA ILE A 146 12.45 -8.36 -8.88
C ILE A 146 13.79 -7.63 -8.75
N ARG A 147 14.91 -8.36 -8.72
CA ARG A 147 16.26 -7.79 -8.68
C ARG A 147 16.57 -6.94 -9.90
N ALA A 148 16.13 -7.37 -11.09
CA ALA A 148 16.26 -6.54 -12.29
C ALA A 148 15.44 -5.24 -12.16
N GLY A 149 14.24 -5.29 -11.57
CA GLY A 149 13.47 -4.11 -11.23
C GLY A 149 14.19 -3.19 -10.23
N GLU A 150 14.82 -3.74 -9.20
CA GLU A 150 15.61 -2.98 -8.22
C GLU A 150 16.83 -2.28 -8.84
N GLN A 151 17.50 -2.92 -9.80
CA GLN A 151 18.70 -2.41 -10.45
C GLN A 151 18.41 -1.44 -11.60
N TYR A 152 17.32 -1.68 -12.35
CA TYR A 152 17.06 -0.97 -13.62
C TYR A 152 15.78 -0.13 -13.61
N GLY A 153 14.90 -0.27 -12.61
CA GLY A 153 13.63 0.46 -12.52
C GLY A 153 13.76 1.93 -12.08
N PHE A 154 14.83 2.29 -11.37
CA PHE A 154 15.07 3.67 -10.92
C PHE A 154 15.80 4.50 -11.98
N ARG A 155 15.16 4.71 -13.13
CA ARG A 155 15.71 5.47 -14.27
C ARG A 155 14.67 6.39 -14.91
N LEU A 156 15.12 7.55 -15.37
CA LEU A 156 14.30 8.44 -16.20
C LEU A 156 14.00 7.74 -17.51
N HIS A 157 12.74 7.78 -17.93
CA HIS A 157 12.24 7.12 -19.13
C HIS A 157 12.60 5.63 -19.18
N GLY A 158 12.45 4.94 -18.04
CA GLY A 158 12.74 3.52 -17.93
C GLY A 158 11.84 2.64 -18.82
N SER A 159 12.15 1.34 -18.85
CA SER A 159 11.39 0.38 -19.66
C SER A 159 9.98 0.22 -19.11
N ARG A 160 8.99 0.42 -19.98
CA ARG A 160 7.57 0.19 -19.64
C ARG A 160 7.25 -1.29 -19.66
N GLY A 161 7.92 -2.05 -20.52
CA GLY A 161 7.87 -3.51 -20.51
C GLY A 161 8.31 -4.10 -19.18
N LEU A 162 9.37 -3.58 -18.55
CA LEU A 162 9.81 -4.01 -17.23
C LEU A 162 8.76 -3.71 -16.14
N LEU A 163 8.17 -2.51 -16.13
CA LEU A 163 7.09 -2.17 -15.20
C LEU A 163 5.88 -3.10 -15.39
N PHE A 164 5.49 -3.36 -16.64
CA PHE A 164 4.43 -4.29 -16.96
C PHE A 164 4.75 -5.70 -16.45
N ALA A 165 5.96 -6.20 -16.68
CA ALA A 165 6.36 -7.52 -16.18
C ALA A 165 6.25 -7.58 -14.64
N LEU A 166 6.80 -6.59 -13.92
CA LEU A 166 6.70 -6.51 -12.46
C LEU A 166 5.25 -6.44 -11.95
N SER A 167 4.34 -5.82 -12.73
CA SER A 167 2.92 -5.73 -12.38
C SER A 167 2.18 -7.07 -12.36
N LEU A 168 2.78 -8.12 -12.93
CA LEU A 168 2.23 -9.47 -12.92
C LEU A 168 2.62 -10.28 -11.67
N GLY A 169 3.53 -9.73 -10.85
CA GLY A 169 4.00 -10.35 -9.60
C GLY A 169 3.04 -10.21 -8.42
N ASP A 170 3.56 -10.48 -7.22
CA ASP A 170 2.83 -10.48 -5.95
C ASP A 170 3.10 -9.22 -5.10
N ALA A 171 2.80 -9.28 -3.80
CA ALA A 171 3.04 -8.18 -2.86
C ALA A 171 4.48 -7.65 -2.85
N ALA A 172 5.49 -8.47 -3.21
CA ALA A 172 6.87 -8.00 -3.29
C ALA A 172 7.09 -6.96 -4.40
N THR A 173 6.39 -7.09 -5.53
CA THR A 173 6.51 -6.13 -6.64
C THR A 173 5.72 -4.86 -6.37
N VAL A 174 4.64 -4.91 -5.59
CA VAL A 174 3.85 -3.73 -5.17
C VAL A 174 4.73 -2.67 -4.52
N LYS A 175 5.55 -3.07 -3.54
CA LYS A 175 6.46 -2.14 -2.87
C LYS A 175 7.46 -1.53 -3.86
N LEU A 176 8.09 -2.37 -4.68
CA LEU A 176 9.10 -1.93 -5.65
C LEU A 176 8.53 -0.95 -6.67
N LEU A 177 7.36 -1.26 -7.25
CA LEU A 177 6.66 -0.40 -8.20
C LEU A 177 6.27 0.94 -7.57
N LEU A 178 5.81 0.94 -6.31
CA LEU A 178 5.51 2.17 -5.59
C LEU A 178 6.76 3.03 -5.36
N ASP A 179 7.89 2.41 -5.00
CA ASP A 179 9.16 3.12 -4.82
C ASP A 179 9.69 3.69 -6.15
N ILE A 180 9.54 2.95 -7.26
CA ILE A 180 9.85 3.43 -8.61
C ILE A 180 8.96 4.62 -8.97
N ALA A 181 7.67 4.55 -8.69
CA ALA A 181 6.73 5.64 -8.97
C ALA A 181 7.09 6.93 -8.22
N GLU A 182 7.42 6.81 -6.92
CA GLU A 182 7.84 7.96 -6.10
C GLU A 182 9.15 8.55 -6.63
N TRP A 183 10.13 7.70 -6.94
CA TRP A 183 11.40 8.15 -7.50
C TRP A 183 11.19 8.87 -8.84
N ALA A 184 10.39 8.30 -9.74
CA ALA A 184 10.12 8.87 -11.06
C ALA A 184 9.44 10.25 -10.94
N SER A 185 8.42 10.36 -10.09
CA SER A 185 7.72 11.63 -9.86
C SER A 185 8.64 12.69 -9.26
N ARG A 186 9.50 12.33 -8.29
CA ARG A 186 10.49 13.27 -7.73
C ARG A 186 11.51 13.77 -8.74
N ASN A 187 11.76 13.01 -9.80
CA ASN A 187 12.68 13.38 -10.88
C ASN A 187 11.95 13.96 -12.10
N GLY A 188 10.64 14.26 -12.00
CA GLY A 188 9.86 14.91 -13.05
C GLY A 188 9.39 14.00 -14.19
N ASP A 189 9.53 12.68 -14.07
CA ASP A 189 9.00 11.72 -15.05
C ASP A 189 7.60 11.22 -14.65
N GLU A 190 6.64 12.13 -14.81
CA GLU A 190 5.24 11.90 -14.45
C GLU A 190 4.59 10.77 -15.26
N ALA A 191 5.01 10.57 -16.51
CA ALA A 191 4.49 9.50 -17.36
C ALA A 191 4.95 8.13 -16.87
N TYR A 192 6.23 7.99 -16.51
CA TYR A 192 6.77 6.75 -15.98
C TYR A 192 6.24 6.45 -14.57
N ALA A 193 6.08 7.47 -13.73
CA ALA A 193 5.45 7.33 -12.42
C ALA A 193 4.01 6.81 -12.53
N LYS A 194 3.21 7.37 -13.46
CA LYS A 194 1.84 6.90 -13.72
C LYS A 194 1.81 5.45 -14.19
N GLU A 195 2.72 5.05 -15.09
CA GLU A 195 2.80 3.67 -15.55
C GLU A 195 3.14 2.71 -14.40
N ALA A 196 4.05 3.11 -13.51
CA ALA A 196 4.39 2.32 -12.32
C ALA A 196 3.20 2.20 -11.36
N LEU A 197 2.41 3.27 -11.16
CA LEU A 197 1.18 3.23 -10.36
C LEU A 197 0.08 2.34 -10.99
N ILE A 198 -0.04 2.33 -12.32
CA ILE A 198 -0.89 1.36 -13.02
C ILE A 198 -0.38 -0.06 -12.72
N GLY A 199 0.93 -0.27 -12.74
CA GLY A 199 1.54 -1.53 -12.35
C GLY A 199 1.20 -1.96 -10.92
N VAL A 200 1.25 -1.03 -9.96
CA VAL A 200 0.81 -1.27 -8.57
C VAL A 200 -0.66 -1.73 -8.56
N GLN A 201 -1.55 -1.01 -9.24
CA GLN A 201 -2.97 -1.38 -9.33
C GLN A 201 -3.16 -2.79 -9.91
N THR A 202 -2.44 -3.12 -10.98
CA THR A 202 -2.52 -4.43 -11.63
C THR A 202 -2.03 -5.56 -10.72
N ALA A 203 -0.91 -5.37 -10.02
CA ALA A 203 -0.39 -6.36 -9.08
C ALA A 203 -1.40 -6.65 -7.97
N ILE A 204 -1.97 -5.60 -7.38
CA ILE A 204 -3.00 -5.73 -6.34
C ILE A 204 -4.26 -6.43 -6.87
N GLY A 205 -4.78 -6.01 -8.03
CA GLY A 205 -6.01 -6.57 -8.59
C GLY A 205 -5.91 -8.05 -8.99
N ARG A 206 -4.69 -8.52 -9.30
CA ARG A 206 -4.39 -9.93 -9.59
C ARG A 206 -4.21 -10.75 -8.31
N GLU A 207 -3.53 -10.17 -7.32
CA GLU A 207 -3.14 -10.85 -6.09
C GLU A 207 -4.28 -10.85 -5.04
N ARG A 208 -5.28 -11.71 -5.26
CA ARG A 208 -6.44 -11.83 -4.35
C ARG A 208 -6.10 -12.46 -3.00
N THR A 209 -5.07 -13.31 -2.94
CA THR A 209 -4.73 -14.03 -1.70
C THR A 209 -4.01 -13.13 -0.72
N TYR A 210 -3.13 -12.25 -1.21
CA TYR A 210 -2.37 -11.30 -0.39
C TYR A 210 -2.85 -9.85 -0.50
N HIS A 211 -4.09 -9.62 -0.94
CA HIS A 211 -4.68 -8.28 -1.09
C HIS A 211 -4.58 -7.44 0.19
N GLU A 212 -4.77 -8.07 1.35
CA GLU A 212 -4.55 -7.43 2.64
C GLU A 212 -3.12 -6.93 2.79
N VAL A 213 -2.12 -7.81 2.60
CA VAL A 213 -0.69 -7.47 2.71
C VAL A 213 -0.32 -6.33 1.76
N CYS A 214 -0.83 -6.34 0.52
CA CYS A 214 -0.64 -5.26 -0.42
C CYS A 214 -1.16 -3.92 0.11
N THR A 215 -2.36 -3.91 0.69
CA THR A 215 -2.94 -2.72 1.31
C THR A 215 -2.11 -2.26 2.50
N GLN A 216 -1.57 -3.19 3.30
CA GLN A 216 -0.68 -2.87 4.41
C GLN A 216 0.60 -2.18 3.94
N ILE A 217 1.19 -2.67 2.83
CA ILE A 217 2.35 -2.01 2.20
C ILE A 217 2.01 -0.57 1.84
N LEU A 218 0.87 -0.32 1.19
CA LEU A 218 0.46 1.04 0.80
C LEU A 218 0.28 1.96 2.02
N CYS A 219 -0.40 1.50 3.06
CA CYS A 219 -0.58 2.24 4.32
C CYS A 219 0.76 2.61 4.96
N HIS A 220 1.68 1.65 5.10
CA HIS A 220 3.00 1.91 5.70
C HIS A 220 3.90 2.79 4.84
N ARG A 221 3.73 2.78 3.51
CA ARG A 221 4.51 3.62 2.60
C ARG A 221 3.96 5.03 2.48
N LEU A 222 2.70 5.28 2.85
CA LEU A 222 2.05 6.59 2.72
C LEU A 222 2.85 7.73 3.40
N THR A 223 3.48 7.47 4.53
CA THR A 223 4.30 8.47 5.24
C THR A 223 5.59 8.83 4.49
N PHE A 224 6.05 8.00 3.55
CA PHE A 224 7.31 8.17 2.82
C PHE A 224 7.16 8.63 1.37
N VAL A 225 5.93 8.64 0.84
CA VAL A 225 5.60 9.05 -0.53
C VAL A 225 4.94 10.42 -0.56
N SER A 226 5.02 11.13 -1.67
CA SER A 226 4.57 12.52 -1.77
C SER A 226 3.86 12.80 -3.11
N GLY A 227 3.36 14.03 -3.27
CA GLY A 227 2.73 14.48 -4.51
C GLY A 227 1.65 13.53 -5.03
N GLN A 228 1.74 13.16 -6.30
CA GLN A 228 0.77 12.30 -6.97
C GLN A 228 0.72 10.87 -6.39
N VAL A 229 1.83 10.35 -5.87
CA VAL A 229 1.90 8.97 -5.36
C VAL A 229 1.12 8.86 -4.05
N ALA A 230 1.30 9.83 -3.14
CA ALA A 230 0.49 9.92 -1.93
C ALA A 230 -1.01 10.09 -2.26
N GLN A 231 -1.35 10.94 -3.23
CA GLN A 231 -2.73 11.14 -3.69
C GLN A 231 -3.33 9.86 -4.27
N TRP A 232 -2.56 9.12 -5.06
CA TRP A 232 -2.97 7.83 -5.61
C TRP A 232 -3.26 6.82 -4.50
N VAL A 233 -2.37 6.68 -3.50
CA VAL A 233 -2.59 5.78 -2.35
C VAL A 233 -3.85 6.15 -1.57
N MET A 234 -4.08 7.43 -1.30
CA MET A 234 -5.30 7.87 -0.59
C MET A 234 -6.58 7.58 -1.41
N ASN A 235 -6.54 7.77 -2.73
CA ASN A 235 -7.65 7.44 -3.61
C ASN A 235 -7.89 5.93 -3.68
N PHE A 236 -6.83 5.12 -3.67
CA PHE A 236 -6.91 3.66 -3.59
C PHE A 236 -7.63 3.24 -2.30
N LEU A 237 -7.17 3.71 -1.13
CA LEU A 237 -7.79 3.40 0.17
C LEU A 237 -9.27 3.80 0.22
N LYS A 238 -9.60 4.97 -0.31
CA LYS A 238 -10.99 5.44 -0.43
C LYS A 238 -11.84 4.44 -1.24
N ASN A 239 -11.35 4.01 -2.40
CA ASN A 239 -12.10 3.12 -3.29
C ASN A 239 -12.25 1.71 -2.70
N GLU A 240 -11.24 1.22 -1.99
CA GLU A 240 -11.31 -0.04 -1.25
C GLU A 240 -12.46 -0.03 -0.23
N PHE A 241 -12.56 1.05 0.55
CA PHE A 241 -13.66 1.21 1.49
C PHE A 241 -15.03 1.33 0.79
N ASP A 242 -15.10 2.04 -0.33
CA ASP A 242 -16.34 2.23 -1.10
C ASP A 242 -16.92 0.90 -1.61
N VAL A 243 -16.06 -0.05 -1.99
CA VAL A 243 -16.49 -1.41 -2.38
C VAL A 243 -16.62 -2.39 -1.21
N GLY A 244 -16.45 -1.92 0.03
CA GLY A 244 -16.74 -2.68 1.25
C GLY A 244 -15.55 -3.41 1.88
N TYR A 245 -14.32 -3.23 1.40
CA TYR A 245 -13.13 -3.78 2.05
C TYR A 245 -12.80 -2.97 3.32
N ARG A 246 -13.18 -3.49 4.49
CA ARG A 246 -13.03 -2.78 5.78
C ARG A 246 -11.95 -3.35 6.70
N TYR A 247 -11.29 -4.44 6.33
CA TYR A 247 -10.32 -5.14 7.18
C TYR A 247 -9.11 -4.24 7.55
N HIS A 248 -8.72 -3.29 6.70
CA HIS A 248 -7.59 -2.39 6.93
C HIS A 248 -7.97 -1.08 7.66
N ARG A 249 -9.22 -0.92 8.10
CA ARG A 249 -9.71 0.27 8.82
C ARG A 249 -8.78 0.67 9.97
N ASN A 250 -8.43 -0.29 10.80
CA ASN A 250 -7.61 -0.06 11.99
C ASN A 250 -6.20 0.40 11.61
N MET A 251 -5.61 -0.17 10.56
CA MET A 251 -4.32 0.26 10.06
C MET A 251 -4.35 1.70 9.53
N VAL A 252 -5.42 2.10 8.83
CA VAL A 252 -5.58 3.48 8.38
C VAL A 252 -5.69 4.44 9.57
N LEU A 253 -6.38 4.05 10.65
CA LEU A 253 -6.42 4.84 11.90
C LEU A 253 -5.04 4.97 12.54
N GLU A 254 -4.24 3.90 12.54
CA GLU A 254 -2.86 3.94 13.04
C GLU A 254 -1.98 4.89 12.20
N VAL A 255 -2.09 4.82 10.87
CA VAL A 255 -1.40 5.75 9.97
C VAL A 255 -1.88 7.19 10.20
N MET A 256 -3.17 7.42 10.39
CA MET A 256 -3.69 8.74 10.76
C MET A 256 -3.08 9.24 12.08
N ASP A 257 -2.92 8.35 13.07
CA ASP A 257 -2.31 8.69 14.35
C ASP A 257 -0.86 9.15 14.20
N ALA A 258 -0.08 8.45 13.37
CA ALA A 258 1.29 8.82 13.04
C ALA A 258 1.35 10.12 12.23
N CYS A 259 0.52 10.24 11.18
CA CYS A 259 0.45 11.42 10.32
C CYS A 259 0.03 12.68 11.08
N ALA A 260 -0.74 12.58 12.16
CA ALA A 260 -1.14 13.75 12.94
C ALA A 260 0.05 14.54 13.50
N ILE A 261 1.19 13.89 13.68
CA ILE A 261 2.43 14.52 14.14
C ILE A 261 3.40 14.68 12.97
N GLU A 262 3.63 13.62 12.21
CA GLU A 262 4.72 13.58 11.23
C GLU A 262 4.36 14.26 9.90
N ARG A 263 3.09 14.16 9.48
CA ARG A 263 2.60 14.56 8.15
C ARG A 263 1.14 15.04 8.18
N PRO A 264 0.83 16.13 8.90
CA PRO A 264 -0.54 16.58 9.14
C PRO A 264 -1.28 16.95 7.84
N GLU A 265 -0.56 17.29 6.77
CA GLU A 265 -1.11 17.59 5.46
C GLU A 265 -1.81 16.40 4.79
N LEU A 266 -1.55 15.16 5.24
CA LEU A 266 -2.21 13.95 4.73
C LEU A 266 -3.57 13.68 5.42
N LEU A 267 -3.83 14.29 6.57
CA LEU A 267 -5.02 14.01 7.37
C LEU A 267 -6.34 14.25 6.63
N PRO A 268 -6.53 15.35 5.85
CA PRO A 268 -7.80 15.58 5.15
C PRO A 268 -8.12 14.47 4.14
N GLY A 269 -7.11 13.98 3.42
CA GLY A 269 -7.27 12.89 2.45
C GLY A 269 -7.56 11.54 3.13
N LEU A 270 -6.86 11.23 4.22
CA LEU A 270 -7.11 10.05 5.04
C LEU A 270 -8.51 10.06 5.68
N GLN A 271 -8.93 11.20 6.23
CA GLN A 271 -10.28 11.36 6.78
C GLN A 271 -11.34 11.20 5.68
N LYS A 272 -11.07 11.71 4.47
CA LYS A 272 -11.96 11.49 3.33
C LYS A 272 -12.04 10.02 2.95
N ALA A 273 -10.94 9.28 2.90
CA ALA A 273 -10.95 7.83 2.65
C ALA A 273 -11.77 7.09 3.71
N MET A 274 -11.52 7.37 5.00
CA MET A 274 -12.23 6.75 6.11
C MET A 274 -13.73 7.07 6.16
N SER A 275 -14.19 8.17 5.54
CA SER A 275 -15.63 8.45 5.44
C SER A 275 -16.40 7.39 4.65
N PHE A 276 -15.72 6.59 3.82
CA PHE A 276 -16.28 5.44 3.09
C PHE A 276 -16.18 4.14 3.90
N ALA A 277 -15.35 4.09 4.95
CA ALA A 277 -15.22 2.94 5.84
C ALA A 277 -16.45 2.75 6.78
N ARG A 278 -17.54 3.49 6.55
CA ARG A 278 -18.76 3.46 7.36
C ARG A 278 -19.49 2.13 7.21
N GLY A 279 -19.88 1.55 8.34
CA GLY A 279 -20.68 0.34 8.41
C GLY A 279 -20.66 -0.28 9.81
N GLY A 280 -21.67 -1.08 10.14
CA GLY A 280 -21.72 -1.82 11.40
C GLY A 280 -20.50 -2.72 11.59
N ALA A 281 -20.20 -3.05 12.84
CA ALA A 281 -19.25 -4.11 13.13
C ALA A 281 -19.80 -5.46 12.63
N LYS A 282 -18.90 -6.30 12.11
CA LYS A 282 -19.26 -7.58 11.50
C LYS A 282 -19.79 -8.58 12.52
N ASP A 283 -19.13 -8.64 13.67
CA ASP A 283 -19.39 -9.57 14.77
C ASP A 283 -18.93 -8.93 16.09
N ARG A 284 -19.27 -9.57 17.22
CA ARG A 284 -18.90 -9.08 18.55
C ARG A 284 -17.40 -8.79 18.68
N HIS A 285 -16.52 -9.58 18.06
CA HIS A 285 -15.07 -9.40 18.15
C HIS A 285 -14.60 -8.15 17.41
N ASP A 286 -15.08 -7.91 16.18
CA ASP A 286 -14.84 -6.67 15.43
C ASP A 286 -15.31 -5.46 16.23
N TYR A 287 -16.50 -5.52 16.83
CA TYR A 287 -17.04 -4.41 17.61
C TYR A 287 -16.16 -4.03 18.80
N LEU A 288 -15.80 -5.02 19.64
CA LEU A 288 -14.94 -4.81 20.80
C LEU A 288 -13.54 -4.34 20.39
N THR A 289 -13.03 -4.84 19.26
CA THR A 289 -11.77 -4.35 18.68
C THR A 289 -11.90 -2.88 18.31
N ARG A 290 -12.94 -2.45 17.57
CA ARG A 290 -13.09 -1.04 17.20
C ARG A 290 -13.21 -0.11 18.43
N LEU A 291 -13.83 -0.58 19.51
CA LEU A 291 -13.89 0.14 20.79
C LEU A 291 -12.51 0.27 21.44
N SER A 292 -11.70 -0.79 21.48
CA SER A 292 -10.36 -0.73 22.07
C SER A 292 -9.44 0.24 21.30
N TRP A 293 -9.68 0.44 20.01
CA TRP A 293 -8.93 1.40 19.22
C TRP A 293 -9.18 2.87 19.63
N LEU A 294 -10.34 3.20 20.21
CA LEU A 294 -10.61 4.55 20.71
C LEU A 294 -9.64 4.94 21.83
N THR A 295 -9.25 3.99 22.68
CA THR A 295 -8.33 4.21 23.79
C THR A 295 -6.87 4.02 23.39
N TYR A 296 -6.60 3.17 22.39
CA TYR A 296 -5.26 2.94 21.83
C TYR A 296 -4.70 4.17 21.09
N LEU A 297 -5.51 4.83 20.26
CA LEU A 297 -5.08 5.98 19.46
C LEU A 297 -4.71 7.17 20.34
N ARG A 298 -3.74 7.98 19.93
CA ARG A 298 -3.17 9.08 20.75
C ARG A 298 -3.67 10.45 20.31
N SER A 299 -3.75 10.67 19.01
CA SER A 299 -4.13 11.92 18.38
C SER A 299 -5.65 12.16 18.44
N PRO A 300 -6.08 13.41 18.69
CA PRO A 300 -7.50 13.76 18.65
C PRO A 300 -8.16 13.44 17.30
N GLN A 301 -7.43 13.63 16.20
CA GLN A 301 -7.93 13.42 14.83
C GLN A 301 -8.20 11.95 14.55
N ALA A 302 -7.28 11.05 14.90
CA ALA A 302 -7.49 9.61 14.73
C ALA A 302 -8.60 9.09 15.64
N ARG A 303 -8.67 9.57 16.91
CA ARG A 303 -9.76 9.23 17.83
C ARG A 303 -11.13 9.66 17.32
N LEU A 304 -11.25 10.89 16.82
CA LEU A 304 -12.49 11.38 16.24
C LEU A 304 -12.89 10.54 15.03
N CYS A 305 -11.94 10.23 14.13
CA CYS A 305 -12.21 9.39 12.97
C CYS A 305 -12.60 7.95 13.36
N ALA A 306 -11.96 7.39 14.39
CA ALA A 306 -12.31 6.09 14.94
C ALA A 306 -13.75 6.08 15.48
N LEU A 307 -14.18 7.17 16.11
CA LEU A 307 -15.54 7.33 16.61
C LEU A 307 -16.57 7.44 15.47
N GLU A 308 -16.28 8.25 14.46
CA GLU A 308 -17.11 8.41 13.26
C GLU A 308 -17.30 7.11 12.47
N THR A 309 -16.34 6.19 12.58
CA THR A 309 -16.31 4.92 11.84
C THR A 309 -16.50 3.70 12.76
N LEU A 310 -16.85 3.90 14.03
CA LEU A 310 -17.06 2.81 15.00
C LEU A 310 -18.13 1.84 14.48
N GLY A 311 -19.23 2.40 13.97
CA GLY A 311 -20.40 1.64 13.55
C GLY A 311 -21.25 1.19 14.74
N GLY A 312 -22.47 0.76 14.44
CA GLY A 312 -23.33 0.15 15.45
C GLY A 312 -22.82 -1.22 15.87
N PRO A 313 -23.09 -1.63 17.12
CA PRO A 313 -22.87 -3.00 17.57
C PRO A 313 -23.69 -4.03 16.74
N PRO A 314 -23.21 -5.27 16.60
CA PRO A 314 -23.93 -6.39 16.01
C PRO A 314 -24.90 -7.04 17.01
N GLY A 315 -25.78 -7.92 16.54
CA GLY A 315 -26.83 -8.54 17.37
C GLY A 315 -26.34 -9.55 18.43
N ASP A 316 -25.10 -10.03 18.31
CA ASP A 316 -24.48 -11.02 19.21
C ASP A 316 -23.75 -10.39 20.41
N VAL A 317 -23.83 -9.07 20.61
CA VAL A 317 -23.26 -8.39 21.79
C VAL A 317 -24.10 -8.65 23.05
N THR A 318 -23.42 -8.79 24.18
CA THR A 318 -24.03 -9.01 25.50
C THR A 318 -24.27 -7.70 26.24
N ALA A 319 -25.02 -7.75 27.34
CA ALA A 319 -25.21 -6.60 28.22
C ALA A 319 -23.86 -6.10 28.81
N ASP A 320 -22.93 -7.00 29.09
CA ASP A 320 -21.60 -6.64 29.60
C ASP A 320 -20.75 -5.93 28.53
N ASP A 321 -20.86 -6.34 27.27
CA ASP A 321 -20.17 -5.66 26.16
C ASP A 321 -20.69 -4.23 25.98
N LEU A 322 -22.00 -4.04 26.09
CA LEU A 322 -22.62 -2.71 26.03
C LEU A 322 -22.20 -1.84 27.21
N LYS A 323 -22.08 -2.44 28.40
CA LYS A 323 -21.52 -1.74 29.57
C LYS A 323 -20.09 -1.27 29.31
N GLN A 324 -19.23 -2.18 28.86
CA GLN A 324 -17.84 -1.85 28.52
C GLN A 324 -17.77 -0.76 27.44
N ALA A 325 -18.63 -0.83 26.44
CA ALA A 325 -18.70 0.17 25.37
C ALA A 325 -19.08 1.55 25.92
N LEU A 326 -20.06 1.63 26.83
CA LEU A 326 -20.45 2.88 27.49
C LEU A 326 -19.32 3.44 28.37
N ASP A 327 -18.59 2.59 29.08
CA ASP A 327 -17.44 3.00 29.89
C ASP A 327 -16.35 3.63 29.00
N VAL A 328 -16.10 3.03 27.82
CA VAL A 328 -15.15 3.57 26.83
C VAL A 328 -15.64 4.88 26.21
N LEU A 329 -16.94 5.01 25.93
CA LEU A 329 -17.51 6.18 25.24
C LEU A 329 -17.75 7.37 26.16
N THR A 330 -17.94 7.17 27.47
CA THR A 330 -18.26 8.25 28.41
C THR A 330 -17.24 9.41 28.38
N PRO A 331 -15.91 9.17 28.39
CA PRO A 331 -14.92 10.24 28.23
C PRO A 331 -15.05 11.05 26.93
N PHE A 332 -15.50 10.42 25.83
CA PHE A 332 -15.70 11.09 24.54
C PHE A 332 -17.00 11.90 24.50
N HIS A 333 -18.02 11.50 25.24
CA HIS A 333 -19.25 12.27 25.43
C HIS A 333 -18.98 13.56 26.22
N ASP A 334 -18.16 13.46 27.27
CA ASP A 334 -17.89 14.59 28.15
C ASP A 334 -17.01 15.65 27.49
N ASN A 335 -16.19 15.24 26.50
CA ASN A 335 -15.38 16.15 25.68
C ASN A 335 -16.20 16.80 24.55
N GLU A 336 -16.24 18.14 24.55
CA GLU A 336 -17.00 18.95 23.59
C GLU A 336 -16.66 18.65 22.11
N ALA A 337 -15.38 18.41 21.79
CA ALA A 337 -14.93 18.18 20.41
C ALA A 337 -15.38 16.83 19.85
N THR A 338 -15.62 15.83 20.70
CA THR A 338 -16.02 14.47 20.30
C THR A 338 -17.47 14.15 20.63
N ARG A 339 -18.14 14.99 21.43
CA ARG A 339 -19.49 14.75 21.95
C ARG A 339 -20.47 14.37 20.86
N GLU A 340 -20.57 15.17 19.79
CA GLU A 340 -21.54 14.92 18.71
C GLU A 340 -21.39 13.50 18.12
N LYS A 341 -20.15 13.13 17.76
CA LYS A 341 -19.85 11.80 17.18
C LYS A 341 -19.97 10.67 18.19
N CYS A 342 -19.72 10.95 19.46
CA CYS A 342 -19.97 9.98 20.54
C CYS A 342 -21.45 9.67 20.67
N VAL A 343 -22.28 10.71 20.60
CA VAL A 343 -23.73 10.54 20.68
C VAL A 343 -24.21 9.75 19.46
N ASP A 344 -23.66 9.98 18.24
CA ASP A 344 -23.93 9.16 17.03
C ASP A 344 -23.61 7.68 17.25
N ALA A 345 -22.47 7.37 17.88
CA ALA A 345 -22.11 6.00 18.24
C ALA A 345 -23.09 5.38 19.25
N ILE A 346 -23.48 6.10 20.30
CA ILE A 346 -24.44 5.63 21.33
C ILE A 346 -25.81 5.37 20.72
N LYS A 347 -26.24 6.17 19.73
CA LYS A 347 -27.48 5.93 18.99
C LYS A 347 -27.53 4.51 18.43
N GLY A 348 -26.43 4.01 17.89
CA GLY A 348 -26.34 2.64 17.37
C GLY A 348 -26.71 1.56 18.40
N MET A 349 -26.38 1.78 19.68
CA MET A 349 -26.70 0.84 20.76
C MET A 349 -28.20 0.83 21.12
N ILE A 350 -28.90 1.96 20.95
CA ILE A 350 -30.34 2.08 21.25
C ILE A 350 -31.18 1.18 20.33
N TRP A 351 -30.72 0.97 19.09
CA TRP A 351 -31.47 0.26 18.06
C TRP A 351 -31.22 -1.25 18.01
N LEU A 352 -30.42 -1.81 18.93
CA LEU A 352 -30.09 -3.23 18.99
C LEU A 352 -31.20 -4.17 19.45
N GLY A 353 -32.10 -3.71 20.32
CA GLY A 353 -32.96 -4.65 21.05
C GLY A 353 -34.04 -5.31 20.18
N GLU A 354 -34.17 -6.63 20.32
CA GLU A 354 -35.32 -7.39 19.83
C GLU A 354 -36.62 -6.89 20.50
N GLY A 355 -37.73 -6.95 19.75
CA GLY A 355 -39.06 -6.62 20.29
C GLY A 355 -39.24 -5.17 20.74
N ASN A 356 -38.62 -4.20 20.05
CA ASN A 356 -38.68 -2.76 20.38
C ASN A 356 -38.11 -2.38 21.76
N SER A 357 -37.43 -3.29 22.46
CA SER A 357 -36.79 -2.99 23.74
C SER A 357 -35.44 -2.27 23.58
N ILE A 358 -35.03 -1.51 24.59
CA ILE A 358 -33.70 -0.88 24.68
C ILE A 358 -32.92 -1.70 25.71
N PRO A 359 -31.65 -2.05 25.46
CA PRO A 359 -30.83 -2.74 26.45
C PRO A 359 -30.84 -2.01 27.81
N PRO A 360 -31.11 -2.71 28.95
CA PRO A 360 -31.27 -2.07 30.26
C PRO A 360 -30.07 -1.22 30.70
N VAL A 361 -28.86 -1.61 30.33
CA VAL A 361 -27.64 -0.86 30.64
C VAL A 361 -27.59 0.49 29.91
N VAL A 362 -28.06 0.53 28.65
CA VAL A 362 -28.15 1.75 27.85
C VAL A 362 -29.28 2.63 28.38
N GLU A 363 -30.41 2.03 28.75
CA GLU A 363 -31.54 2.72 29.39
C GLU A 363 -31.15 3.39 30.71
N ALA A 364 -30.46 2.67 31.61
CA ALA A 364 -29.98 3.21 32.88
C ALA A 364 -29.00 4.38 32.67
N TRP A 365 -28.07 4.26 31.73
CA TRP A 365 -27.15 5.35 31.40
C TRP A 365 -27.88 6.59 30.87
N LEU A 366 -28.82 6.42 29.93
CA LEU A 366 -29.59 7.53 29.35
C LEU A 366 -30.44 8.25 30.40
N GLN A 367 -31.08 7.50 31.32
CA GLN A 367 -31.82 8.08 32.44
C GLN A 367 -30.89 8.89 33.37
N GLY A 368 -29.68 8.40 33.63
CA GLY A 368 -28.69 9.08 34.47
C GLY A 368 -28.14 10.40 33.88
N GLN A 369 -28.16 10.56 32.55
CA GLN A 369 -27.69 11.79 31.90
C GLN A 369 -28.73 12.93 31.94
N GLY A 370 -30.02 12.63 32.08
CA GLY A 370 -31.10 13.61 32.23
C GLY A 370 -31.10 14.70 31.15
N GLU A 371 -31.05 15.97 31.56
CA GLU A 371 -31.08 17.11 30.64
C GLU A 371 -29.80 17.30 29.80
N LYS A 372 -28.68 16.68 30.20
CA LYS A 372 -27.37 16.83 29.52
C LYS A 372 -27.32 16.16 28.15
N LEU A 373 -28.28 15.28 27.85
CA LEU A 373 -28.36 14.63 26.55
C LEU A 373 -28.61 15.63 25.43
N HIS A 374 -27.89 15.47 24.32
CA HIS A 374 -28.11 16.27 23.12
C HIS A 374 -29.54 16.07 22.59
N ARG A 375 -30.16 17.14 22.07
CA ARG A 375 -31.59 17.16 21.66
C ARG A 375 -31.98 15.99 20.75
N TRP A 376 -31.21 15.73 19.70
CA TRP A 376 -31.51 14.66 18.77
C TRP A 376 -31.45 13.25 19.40
N LEU A 377 -30.62 13.04 20.44
CA LEU A 377 -30.55 11.76 21.15
C LEU A 377 -31.76 11.58 22.05
N LYS A 378 -32.24 12.65 22.70
CA LYS A 378 -33.54 12.67 23.39
C LYS A 378 -34.67 12.34 22.43
N ASP A 379 -34.66 12.91 21.22
CA ASP A 379 -35.67 12.60 20.20
C ASP A 379 -35.61 11.12 19.76
N SER A 380 -34.40 10.58 19.55
CA SER A 380 -34.21 9.16 19.20
C SER A 380 -34.64 8.22 20.32
N TRP A 381 -34.31 8.58 21.56
CA TRP A 381 -34.73 7.89 22.78
C TRP A 381 -36.25 7.88 22.94
N ASN A 382 -36.88 9.06 22.84
CA ASN A 382 -38.34 9.23 22.91
C ASN A 382 -39.05 8.48 21.78
N LEU A 383 -38.51 8.52 20.55
CA LEU A 383 -39.08 7.80 19.41
C LEU A 383 -39.05 6.28 19.62
N ARG A 384 -38.01 5.76 20.28
CA ARG A 384 -37.92 4.34 20.64
C ARG A 384 -38.87 3.98 21.79
N LEU A 385 -38.97 4.83 22.81
CA LEU A 385 -39.97 4.67 23.89
C LEU A 385 -41.41 4.69 23.37
N ASN A 386 -41.71 5.54 22.38
CA ASN A 386 -43.04 5.60 21.76
C ASN A 386 -43.35 4.38 20.88
N ARG A 387 -42.34 3.65 20.38
CA ARG A 387 -42.53 2.35 19.69
C ARG A 387 -42.73 1.16 20.64
N ARG A 388 -42.52 1.35 21.95
CA ARG A 388 -42.84 0.37 23.01
C ARG A 388 -44.32 0.44 23.44
N GLN A 389 -44.98 1.59 23.25
CA GLN A 389 -46.42 1.78 23.44
C GLN A 389 -47.17 1.27 22.22
#